data_AF-A0A371CGM8-F1
#
_entry.id   AF-A0A371CGM8-F1
#
_cell.length_a   1.000
_cell.length_b   1.000
_cell.length_c   1.000
_cell.angle_alpha   90.00
_cell.angle_beta   90.00
_cell.angle_gamma   90.00
#
_symmetry.space_group_name_H-M   'P 1'
#
loop_
_entity.id
_entity.type
_entity.pdbx_description
1 polymer ?
#
loop_
_entity_poly.entity_id
_entity_poly.type
_entity_poly.pdbx_seq_one_letter_code
_entity_poly.pdbx_strand_id
1 'polypeptide(L)'
;MTESPPDWLVHHPALAARAISLASPWWQAPRVWRTVEDVEGNWDAPCYVVKVLVPGSVEAPVHELLASDGLAHAHIIPAEVVRDERSDFLLMPALLDPFAIPRQWDTEEVLDFCHQVLQGIEDLHAVKIAHLDIHEGNVLMATSYEATKHANTKAGTIYLIDFGSSRVLARGPGEQEPIELPPSAVPKFAGRPVFDPYAWDMYCVGVLFTSILEVSNPIPEQLLGSNPDLPGSTTDNDRPELAAPHARDICRLDHRQ
;
A
#
# COMPACT_ATOMS: atom_id res chain seq x y z
N MET A 1 10.18 -12.67 12.86
CA MET A 1 9.29 -13.72 13.42
C MET A 1 7.90 -13.45 12.89
N THR A 2 7.33 -14.37 12.13
CA THR A 2 5.96 -14.27 11.60
C THR A 2 4.99 -14.66 12.72
N GLU A 3 4.23 -13.69 13.24
CA GLU A 3 3.23 -13.94 14.28
C GLU A 3 1.95 -14.50 13.66
N SER A 4 1.46 -15.62 14.21
CA SER A 4 0.11 -16.12 13.96
C SER A 4 -0.92 -15.07 14.37
N PRO A 5 -2.09 -15.02 13.71
CA PRO A 5 -3.16 -14.14 14.14
C PRO A 5 -3.58 -14.45 15.59
N PRO A 6 -3.89 -13.43 16.41
CA PRO A 6 -4.36 -13.65 17.77
C PRO A 6 -5.64 -14.49 17.80
N ASP A 7 -5.78 -15.40 18.77
CA ASP A 7 -6.94 -16.29 18.90
C ASP A 7 -8.27 -15.54 18.90
N TRP A 8 -8.31 -14.37 19.54
CA TRP A 8 -9.51 -13.54 19.61
C TRP A 8 -9.95 -13.04 18.23
N LEU A 9 -9.00 -12.77 17.33
CA LEU A 9 -9.25 -12.27 15.99
C LEU A 9 -9.75 -13.40 15.10
N VAL A 10 -9.13 -14.60 15.19
CA VAL A 10 -9.53 -15.80 14.44
C VAL A 10 -11.00 -16.16 14.68
N HIS A 11 -11.49 -15.95 15.90
CA HIS A 11 -12.87 -16.24 16.29
C HIS A 11 -13.77 -15.00 16.33
N HIS A 12 -13.34 -13.87 15.76
CA HIS A 12 -14.09 -12.63 15.84
C HIS A 12 -15.42 -12.70 15.07
N PRO A 13 -16.57 -12.27 15.64
CA PRO A 13 -17.89 -12.39 15.01
C PRO A 13 -17.98 -11.74 13.62
N ALA A 14 -17.32 -10.60 13.42
CA ALA A 14 -17.33 -9.91 12.12
C ALA A 14 -16.62 -10.71 11.01
N LEU A 15 -15.61 -11.52 11.34
CA LEU A 15 -14.93 -12.39 10.37
C LEU A 15 -15.76 -13.65 10.13
N ALA A 16 -16.27 -14.26 11.20
CA ALA A 16 -17.13 -15.45 11.13
C ALA A 16 -18.39 -15.21 10.29
N ALA A 17 -19.03 -14.04 10.43
CA ALA A 17 -20.21 -13.65 9.64
C ALA A 17 -19.95 -13.59 8.13
N ARG A 18 -18.69 -13.45 7.71
CA ARG A 18 -18.25 -13.38 6.31
C ARG A 18 -17.52 -14.64 5.84
N ALA A 19 -17.51 -15.69 6.67
CA ALA A 19 -16.72 -16.91 6.46
C ALA A 19 -15.23 -16.64 6.19
N ILE A 20 -14.68 -15.57 6.79
CA ILE A 20 -13.27 -15.20 6.64
C ILE A 20 -12.42 -16.06 7.58
N SER A 21 -11.45 -16.76 6.98
CA SER A 21 -10.39 -17.47 7.70
C SER A 21 -9.05 -16.80 7.39
N LEU A 22 -8.24 -16.52 8.41
CA LEU A 22 -6.95 -15.83 8.23
C LEU A 22 -5.82 -16.82 7.94
N ALA A 23 -5.01 -16.50 6.93
CA ALA A 23 -3.79 -17.21 6.56
C ALA A 23 -2.55 -16.64 7.27
N SER A 24 -1.39 -17.16 6.90
CA SER A 24 -0.08 -16.66 7.31
C SER A 24 0.04 -15.14 7.16
N PRO A 25 0.83 -14.45 8.00
CA PRO A 25 0.96 -13.00 7.97
C PRO A 25 1.39 -12.52 6.58
N TRP A 26 0.78 -11.42 6.16
CA TRP A 26 1.11 -10.79 4.89
C TRP A 26 2.45 -10.07 5.05
N TRP A 27 3.46 -10.52 4.30
CA TRP A 27 4.70 -9.78 4.06
C TRP A 27 5.42 -9.22 5.30
N GLN A 28 5.69 -10.04 6.32
CA GLN A 28 6.44 -9.62 7.53
C GLN A 28 5.89 -8.38 8.27
N ALA A 29 4.71 -7.88 7.89
CA ALA A 29 4.08 -6.75 8.53
C ALA A 29 3.44 -7.26 9.83
N PRO A 30 3.90 -6.81 11.00
CA PRO A 30 3.26 -7.19 12.24
C PRO A 30 1.82 -6.70 12.17
N ARG A 31 0.87 -7.55 12.57
CA ARG A 31 -0.57 -7.23 12.65
C ARG A 31 -1.36 -7.22 11.33
N VAL A 32 -0.81 -7.72 10.22
CA VAL A 32 -1.53 -7.81 8.94
C VAL A 32 -1.64 -9.26 8.48
N TRP A 33 -2.87 -9.71 8.23
CA TRP A 33 -3.16 -11.06 7.74
C TRP A 33 -4.07 -10.99 6.52
N ARG A 34 -3.86 -11.90 5.57
CA ARG A 34 -4.77 -12.09 4.42
C ARG A 34 -5.68 -13.28 4.68
N THR A 35 -6.81 -13.34 3.99
CA THR A 35 -7.65 -14.55 3.93
C THR A 35 -6.89 -15.76 3.37
N VAL A 36 -7.22 -16.96 3.86
CA VAL A 36 -6.82 -18.24 3.26
C VAL A 36 -7.41 -18.34 1.85
N GLU A 37 -6.55 -18.50 0.85
CA GLU A 37 -6.96 -19.03 -0.45
C GLU A 37 -7.43 -20.45 -0.21
N ASP A 38 -8.65 -20.79 -0.64
CA ASP A 38 -9.11 -22.16 -0.42
C ASP A 38 -8.16 -23.15 -1.10
N VAL A 39 -8.02 -24.31 -0.45
CA VAL A 39 -7.04 -25.34 -0.81
C VAL A 39 -7.38 -26.01 -2.16
N GLU A 40 -8.55 -25.71 -2.73
CA GLU A 40 -9.05 -26.25 -4.00
C GLU A 40 -8.87 -25.25 -5.16
N GLY A 41 -8.32 -24.06 -4.91
CA GLY A 41 -8.13 -23.01 -5.91
C GLY A 41 -9.44 -22.37 -6.40
N ASN A 42 -10.46 -22.33 -5.56
CA ASN A 42 -11.76 -21.76 -5.83
C ASN A 42 -11.78 -20.23 -5.61
N TRP A 43 -11.22 -19.51 -6.58
CA TRP A 43 -11.18 -18.04 -6.68
C TRP A 43 -12.57 -17.35 -6.68
N ASP A 44 -13.65 -18.01 -6.28
CA ASP A 44 -14.96 -17.40 -6.27
C ASP A 44 -15.24 -16.52 -5.04
N ALA A 45 -14.52 -16.73 -3.94
CA ALA A 45 -14.68 -15.94 -2.73
C ALA A 45 -13.84 -14.63 -2.75
N PRO A 46 -14.38 -13.51 -2.23
CA PRO A 46 -13.60 -12.28 -2.07
C PRO A 46 -12.46 -12.47 -1.06
N CYS A 47 -11.26 -12.02 -1.42
CA CYS A 47 -10.11 -12.03 -0.53
C CYS A 47 -10.03 -10.74 0.28
N TYR A 48 -9.66 -10.85 1.55
CA TYR A 48 -9.55 -9.70 2.45
C TYR A 48 -8.17 -9.63 3.09
N VAL A 49 -7.78 -8.40 3.42
CA VAL A 49 -6.69 -8.08 4.36
C VAL A 49 -7.31 -7.60 5.67
N VAL A 50 -6.80 -8.12 6.77
CA VAL A 50 -7.15 -7.73 8.13
C VAL A 50 -5.91 -7.13 8.79
N LYS A 51 -6.00 -5.85 9.15
CA LYS A 51 -4.93 -5.12 9.86
C LYS A 51 -5.39 -4.76 11.26
N VAL A 52 -4.80 -5.37 12.28
CA VAL A 52 -5.07 -4.98 13.68
C VAL A 52 -4.33 -3.68 13.98
N LEU A 53 -5.07 -2.70 14.46
CA LEU A 53 -4.56 -1.36 14.70
C LEU A 53 -3.77 -1.28 15.99
N VAL A 54 -2.93 -0.26 16.10
CA VAL A 54 -2.26 0.06 17.36
C VAL A 54 -3.26 0.85 18.22
N PRO A 55 -3.49 0.47 19.50
CA PRO A 55 -4.39 1.22 20.37
C PRO A 55 -3.99 2.70 20.45
N GLY A 56 -4.96 3.59 20.22
CA GLY A 56 -4.75 5.04 20.21
C GLY A 56 -4.12 5.59 18.92
N SER A 57 -3.91 4.77 17.89
CA SER A 57 -3.52 5.28 16.57
C SER A 57 -4.64 6.11 15.95
N VAL A 58 -4.25 6.97 15.01
CA VAL A 58 -5.18 7.83 14.27
C VAL A 58 -5.77 7.15 13.03
N GLU A 59 -5.35 5.92 12.72
CA GLU A 59 -5.69 5.23 11.47
C GLU A 59 -7.20 4.94 11.35
N ALA A 60 -7.84 4.41 12.40
CA ALA A 60 -9.29 4.22 12.42
C ALA A 60 -10.06 5.55 12.30
N PRO A 61 -9.76 6.59 13.11
CA PRO A 61 -10.37 7.91 12.93
C PRO A 61 -10.20 8.51 11.54
N VAL A 62 -9.04 8.30 10.88
CA VAL A 62 -8.81 8.76 9.51
C VAL A 62 -9.74 8.05 8.53
N HIS A 63 -9.85 6.71 8.60
CA HIS A 63 -10.77 5.97 7.74
C HIS A 63 -12.24 6.35 7.97
N GLU A 64 -12.66 6.58 9.22
CA GLU A 64 -14.01 7.05 9.53
C GLU A 64 -14.27 8.46 9.02
N LEU A 65 -13.29 9.37 9.11
CA LEU A 65 -13.39 10.71 8.54
C LEU A 65 -13.58 10.65 7.02
N LEU A 66 -12.73 9.89 6.33
CA LEU A 66 -12.82 9.69 4.88
C LEU A 66 -14.15 9.03 4.46
N ALA A 67 -14.66 8.08 5.25
CA ALA A 67 -15.96 7.46 4.99
C ALA A 67 -17.15 8.40 5.23
N SER A 68 -17.00 9.40 6.10
CA SER A 68 -18.09 10.30 6.53
C SER A 68 -18.14 11.63 5.77
N ASP A 69 -17.09 12.01 5.05
CA ASP A 69 -17.07 13.26 4.26
C ASP A 69 -18.03 13.23 3.05
N GLY A 70 -18.62 12.07 2.75
CA GLY A 70 -19.63 11.92 1.69
C GLY A 70 -19.06 12.03 0.28
N LEU A 71 -17.74 12.24 0.15
CA LEU A 71 -17.01 12.18 -1.10
C LEU A 71 -16.61 10.73 -1.38
N ALA A 72 -16.77 10.31 -2.63
CA ALA A 72 -16.22 9.05 -3.09
C ALA A 72 -14.71 9.26 -3.36
N HIS A 73 -13.88 8.95 -2.37
CA HIS A 73 -12.42 9.00 -2.52
C HIS A 73 -11.95 7.81 -3.36
N ALA A 74 -11.93 8.00 -4.68
CA ALA A 74 -11.74 6.92 -5.66
C ALA A 74 -10.38 6.21 -5.54
N HIS A 75 -9.38 6.89 -4.95
CA HIS A 75 -7.99 6.43 -4.86
C HIS A 75 -7.52 6.16 -3.43
N ILE A 76 -8.45 6.04 -2.49
CA ILE A 76 -8.16 5.59 -1.12
C ILE A 76 -8.76 4.20 -0.93
N ILE A 77 -8.01 3.27 -0.33
CA ILE A 77 -8.48 1.90 -0.15
C ILE A 77 -9.82 1.89 0.62
N PRO A 78 -10.85 1.20 0.09
CA PRO A 78 -12.06 0.96 0.85
C PRO A 78 -11.73 0.13 2.10
N ALA A 79 -12.01 0.67 3.28
CA ALA A 79 -11.75 -0.01 4.55
C ALA A 79 -12.97 0.08 5.46
N GLU A 80 -13.33 -1.05 6.07
CA GLU A 80 -14.27 -1.09 7.18
C GLU A 80 -13.49 -1.08 8.50
N VAL A 81 -13.77 -0.10 9.35
CA VAL A 81 -13.26 -0.05 10.73
C VAL A 81 -14.15 -0.94 11.60
N VAL A 82 -13.61 -2.04 12.09
CA VAL A 82 -14.30 -2.92 13.04
C VAL A 82 -13.81 -2.60 14.45
N ARG A 83 -14.73 -2.16 15.31
CA ARG A 83 -14.46 -1.80 16.70
C ARG A 83 -14.53 -3.02 17.61
N ASP A 84 -13.54 -3.20 18.47
CA ASP A 84 -13.48 -4.28 19.46
C ASP A 84 -12.80 -3.81 20.76
N GLU A 85 -13.23 -4.35 21.89
CA GLU A 85 -12.71 -3.98 23.22
C GLU A 85 -11.20 -4.26 23.37
N ARG A 86 -10.65 -5.21 22.63
CA ARG A 86 -9.24 -5.63 22.70
C ARG A 86 -8.37 -4.79 21.79
N SER A 87 -8.81 -4.61 20.54
CA SER A 87 -8.18 -3.75 19.56
C SER A 87 -9.06 -3.63 18.32
N ASP A 88 -9.20 -2.41 17.83
CA ASP A 88 -9.81 -2.19 16.52
C ASP A 88 -8.98 -2.81 15.41
N PHE A 89 -9.63 -3.15 14.31
CA PHE A 89 -8.97 -3.63 13.11
C PHE A 89 -9.67 -3.13 11.85
N LEU A 90 -8.90 -3.05 10.77
CA LEU A 90 -9.40 -2.75 9.44
C LEU A 90 -9.68 -4.05 8.69
N LEU A 91 -10.80 -4.07 7.98
CA LEU A 91 -11.11 -5.07 6.97
C LEU A 91 -11.10 -4.39 5.60
N MET A 92 -10.18 -4.82 4.72
CA MET A 92 -9.93 -4.21 3.41
C MET A 92 -9.92 -5.29 2.31
N PRO A 93 -10.23 -4.95 1.06
CA PRO A 93 -9.95 -5.82 -0.09
C PRO A 93 -8.46 -6.21 -0.13
N ALA A 94 -8.17 -7.47 -0.46
CA ALA A 94 -6.80 -7.87 -0.76
C ALA A 94 -6.47 -7.50 -2.21
N LEU A 95 -5.75 -6.39 -2.39
CA LEU A 95 -5.34 -5.89 -3.71
C LEU A 95 -3.90 -6.28 -4.05
N LEU A 96 -3.51 -6.04 -5.29
CA LEU A 96 -2.19 -6.38 -5.80
C LEU A 96 -1.18 -5.25 -5.55
N ASP A 97 0.06 -5.61 -5.23
CA ASP A 97 1.20 -4.68 -5.27
C ASP A 97 1.67 -4.50 -6.73
N PRO A 98 1.52 -3.28 -7.31
CA PRO A 98 1.89 -3.02 -8.70
C PRO A 98 3.40 -3.12 -8.97
N PHE A 99 4.25 -3.11 -7.93
CA PHE A 99 5.71 -3.24 -8.02
C PHE A 99 6.19 -4.68 -7.84
N ALA A 100 5.33 -5.58 -7.33
CA ALA A 100 5.69 -6.98 -7.10
C ALA A 100 5.67 -7.85 -8.37
N ILE A 101 4.94 -7.43 -9.41
CA ILE A 101 4.87 -8.16 -10.69
C ILE A 101 5.82 -7.50 -11.70
N PRO A 102 6.86 -8.21 -12.16
CA PRO A 102 7.68 -7.74 -13.28
C PRO A 102 6.82 -7.59 -14.53
N ARG A 103 6.51 -6.35 -14.91
CA ARG A 103 5.81 -6.03 -16.16
C ARG A 103 6.43 -4.79 -16.77
N GLN A 104 6.39 -4.70 -18.10
CA GLN A 104 6.71 -3.46 -18.79
C GLN A 104 5.51 -2.54 -18.66
N TRP A 105 5.73 -1.38 -18.09
CA TRP A 105 4.76 -0.30 -18.09
C TRP A 105 5.01 0.57 -19.31
N ASP A 106 3.98 0.86 -20.08
CA ASP A 106 4.09 1.86 -21.13
C ASP A 106 3.95 3.29 -20.57
N THR A 107 4.19 4.28 -21.43
CA THR A 107 4.12 5.70 -21.03
C THR A 107 2.71 6.11 -20.60
N GLU A 108 1.66 5.56 -21.20
CA GLU A 108 0.28 5.88 -20.86
C GLU A 108 -0.06 5.31 -19.47
N GLU A 109 0.35 4.07 -19.19
CA GLU A 109 0.16 3.43 -17.89
C GLU A 109 0.91 4.16 -16.76
N VAL A 110 2.14 4.62 -17.02
CA VAL A 110 2.89 5.42 -16.04
C VAL A 110 2.21 6.75 -15.77
N LEU A 111 1.74 7.43 -16.83
CA LEU A 111 1.04 8.71 -16.67
C LEU A 111 -0.29 8.54 -15.93
N ASP A 112 -1.02 7.47 -16.20
CA ASP A 112 -2.27 7.15 -15.51
C ASP A 112 -2.02 6.83 -14.03
N PHE A 113 -0.98 6.02 -13.72
CA PHE A 113 -0.55 5.78 -12.34
C PHE A 113 -0.25 7.10 -11.60
N CYS A 114 0.56 7.96 -12.21
CA CYS A 114 0.92 9.25 -11.62
C CYS A 114 -0.31 10.12 -11.38
N HIS A 115 -1.24 10.15 -12.33
CA HIS A 115 -2.46 10.93 -12.22
C HIS A 115 -3.36 10.42 -11.09
N GLN A 116 -3.58 9.11 -10.98
CA GLN A 116 -4.39 8.51 -9.93
C GLN A 116 -3.79 8.72 -8.53
N VAL A 117 -2.46 8.60 -8.37
CA VAL A 117 -1.78 8.93 -7.11
C VAL A 117 -1.99 10.39 -6.74
N LEU A 118 -1.84 11.33 -7.67
CA LEU A 118 -2.06 12.75 -7.42
C LEU A 118 -3.51 13.05 -7.01
N GLN A 119 -4.50 12.40 -7.64
CA GLN A 119 -5.90 12.54 -7.25
C GLN A 119 -6.15 12.03 -5.82
N GLY A 120 -5.57 10.88 -5.45
CA GLY A 120 -5.65 10.39 -4.06
C GLY A 120 -5.04 11.36 -3.05
N ILE A 121 -3.92 12.00 -3.38
CA ILE A 121 -3.29 13.01 -2.52
C ILE A 121 -4.10 14.29 -2.44
N GLU A 122 -4.65 14.77 -3.56
CA GLU A 122 -5.55 15.92 -3.61
C GLU A 122 -6.78 15.69 -2.72
N ASP A 123 -7.39 14.51 -2.79
CA ASP A 123 -8.52 14.09 -1.95
C ASP A 123 -8.17 14.17 -0.45
N LEU A 124 -7.02 13.62 -0.03
CA LEU A 124 -6.57 13.70 1.37
C LEU A 124 -6.32 15.14 1.80
N HIS A 125 -5.64 15.92 0.97
CA HIS A 125 -5.27 17.29 1.29
C HIS A 125 -6.49 18.22 1.39
N ALA A 126 -7.53 17.97 0.59
CA ALA A 126 -8.80 18.69 0.63
C ALA A 126 -9.52 18.55 2.00
N VAL A 127 -9.42 17.38 2.63
CA VAL A 127 -9.94 17.12 3.98
C VAL A 127 -8.89 17.31 5.09
N LYS A 128 -7.78 17.97 4.76
CA LYS A 128 -6.67 18.32 5.66
C LYS A 128 -5.98 17.11 6.28
N ILE A 129 -5.90 16.01 5.56
CA ILE A 129 -5.12 14.84 5.95
C ILE A 129 -3.80 14.87 5.20
N ALA A 130 -2.70 14.72 5.93
CA ALA A 130 -1.39 14.43 5.34
C ALA A 130 -1.07 12.95 5.57
N HIS A 131 -0.61 12.24 4.53
CA HIS A 131 -0.36 10.79 4.58
C HIS A 131 0.94 10.47 5.34
N LEU A 132 1.99 11.25 5.08
CA LEU A 132 3.32 11.28 5.69
C LEU A 132 4.24 10.08 5.43
N ASP A 133 3.77 9.07 4.71
CA ASP A 133 4.52 7.84 4.46
C ASP A 133 4.20 7.22 3.09
N ILE A 134 4.18 8.06 2.05
CA ILE A 134 3.93 7.61 0.68
C ILE A 134 5.19 6.92 0.14
N HIS A 135 5.05 5.67 -0.28
CA HIS A 135 6.09 4.90 -0.95
C HIS A 135 5.46 3.71 -1.68
N GLU A 136 6.24 2.95 -2.45
CA GLU A 136 5.77 1.81 -3.27
C GLU A 136 4.93 0.79 -2.49
N GLY A 137 5.37 0.39 -1.30
CA GLY A 137 4.61 -0.52 -0.42
C GLY A 137 3.30 0.03 0.18
N ASN A 138 3.03 1.34 0.04
CA ASN A 138 1.78 1.97 0.47
C ASN A 138 0.87 2.33 -0.73
N VAL A 139 1.06 1.65 -1.86
CA VAL A 139 0.23 1.77 -3.06
C VAL A 139 -0.18 0.39 -3.53
N LEU A 140 -1.48 0.18 -3.75
CA LEU A 140 -2.02 -1.05 -4.31
C LEU A 140 -2.83 -0.79 -5.58
N MET A 141 -3.02 -1.82 -6.39
CA MET A 141 -3.82 -1.79 -7.62
C MET A 141 -4.91 -2.87 -7.56
N ALA A 142 -6.13 -2.51 -7.94
CA ALA A 142 -7.18 -3.50 -8.18
C ALA A 142 -7.13 -4.02 -9.63
N THR A 143 -7.13 -5.33 -9.81
CA THR A 143 -7.29 -5.95 -11.13
C THR A 143 -8.78 -6.15 -11.44
N SER A 144 -9.08 -6.69 -12.62
CA SER A 144 -10.43 -7.12 -12.98
C SER A 144 -10.99 -8.16 -11.99
N TYR A 145 -10.13 -9.00 -11.40
CA TYR A 145 -10.56 -9.98 -10.41
C TYR A 145 -11.14 -9.29 -9.17
N GLU A 146 -10.36 -8.44 -8.50
CA GLU A 146 -10.83 -7.77 -7.27
C GLU A 146 -12.05 -6.89 -7.55
N ALA A 147 -12.11 -6.22 -8.71
CA ALA A 147 -13.24 -5.39 -9.11
C ALA A 147 -14.56 -6.17 -9.29
N THR A 148 -14.50 -7.46 -9.62
CA THR A 148 -15.69 -8.32 -9.67
C THR A 148 -16.14 -8.80 -8.29
N LYS A 149 -15.23 -8.81 -7.32
CA LYS A 149 -15.47 -9.38 -5.98
C LYS A 149 -15.80 -8.32 -4.94
N HIS A 150 -15.36 -7.07 -5.12
CA HIS A 150 -15.61 -5.97 -4.20
C HIS A 150 -16.31 -4.80 -4.92
N ALA A 151 -17.53 -4.48 -4.50
CA ALA A 151 -18.36 -3.46 -5.16
C ALA A 151 -17.76 -2.04 -5.17
N ASN A 152 -16.85 -1.76 -4.22
CA ASN A 152 -16.21 -0.45 -4.07
C ASN A 152 -14.80 -0.41 -4.66
N THR A 153 -14.39 -1.43 -5.42
CA THR A 153 -13.12 -1.43 -6.14
C THR A 153 -13.37 -1.39 -7.65
N LYS A 154 -12.45 -0.77 -8.38
CA LYS A 154 -12.53 -0.65 -9.84
C LYS A 154 -11.23 -1.13 -10.48
N ALA A 155 -11.34 -1.92 -11.54
CA ALA A 155 -10.18 -2.47 -12.24
C ALA A 155 -9.26 -1.36 -12.77
N GLY A 156 -7.95 -1.56 -12.64
CA GLY A 156 -6.92 -0.58 -13.01
C GLY A 156 -6.78 0.59 -12.03
N THR A 157 -7.55 0.61 -10.94
CA THR A 157 -7.51 1.72 -9.99
C THR A 157 -6.37 1.55 -8.99
N ILE A 158 -5.62 2.62 -8.77
CA ILE A 158 -4.59 2.77 -7.76
C ILE A 158 -5.22 3.26 -6.46
N TYR A 159 -4.82 2.64 -5.36
CA TYR A 159 -5.29 2.95 -4.01
C TYR A 159 -4.12 3.23 -3.08
N LEU A 160 -4.18 4.36 -2.37
CA LEU A 160 -3.32 4.67 -1.23
C LEU A 160 -3.79 3.88 -0.01
N ILE A 161 -2.83 3.35 0.75
CA ILE A 161 -3.06 2.53 1.94
C ILE A 161 -2.19 2.98 3.12
N ASP A 162 -2.46 2.42 4.30
CA ASP A 162 -1.69 2.61 5.52
C ASP A 162 -1.66 4.05 6.05
N PHE A 163 -2.71 4.41 6.78
CA PHE A 163 -2.82 5.72 7.42
C PHE A 163 -2.25 5.74 8.85
N GLY A 164 -1.42 4.76 9.22
CA GLY A 164 -0.83 4.66 10.56
C GLY A 164 0.05 5.87 10.91
N SER A 165 0.73 6.43 9.90
CA SER A 165 1.59 7.62 10.03
C SER A 165 0.85 8.93 9.75
N SER A 166 -0.37 8.88 9.24
CA SER A 166 -1.08 10.08 8.78
C SER A 166 -1.44 11.03 9.90
N ARG A 167 -1.80 12.28 9.55
CA ARG A 167 -2.27 13.30 10.50
C ARG A 167 -3.45 14.04 9.92
N VAL A 168 -4.49 14.21 10.73
CA VAL A 168 -5.56 15.19 10.49
C VAL A 168 -5.08 16.52 11.04
N LEU A 169 -5.03 17.54 10.20
CA LEU A 169 -4.42 18.83 10.49
C LEU A 169 -5.49 19.94 10.57
N ALA A 170 -5.18 21.01 11.29
CA ALA A 170 -6.12 22.11 11.47
C ALA A 170 -6.25 22.98 10.20
N ARG A 171 -5.16 23.08 9.43
CA ARG A 171 -5.02 23.95 8.25
C ARG A 171 -4.65 23.10 7.05
N GLY A 172 -5.04 23.56 5.86
CA GLY A 172 -4.72 22.89 4.60
C GLY A 172 -3.35 23.29 4.03
N PRO A 173 -3.04 22.80 2.81
CA PRO A 173 -1.81 23.15 2.10
C PRO A 173 -1.59 24.67 1.97
N GLY A 174 -0.36 25.12 2.16
CA GLY A 174 0.01 26.54 2.06
C GLY A 174 -0.33 27.39 3.29
N GLU A 175 -1.13 26.87 4.23
CA GLU A 175 -1.49 27.54 5.49
C GLU A 175 -0.96 26.81 6.74
N GLN A 176 -0.65 25.53 6.60
CA GLN A 176 -0.16 24.69 7.69
C GLN A 176 1.31 24.98 7.99
N GLU A 177 1.60 25.23 9.26
CA GLU A 177 2.98 25.40 9.72
C GLU A 177 3.72 24.05 9.71
N PRO A 178 5.06 24.06 9.55
CA PRO A 178 5.87 22.86 9.68
C PRO A 178 5.65 22.14 11.02
N ILE A 179 5.59 20.82 10.97
CA ILE A 179 5.44 19.95 12.14
C ILE A 179 6.57 18.94 12.21
N GLU A 180 6.79 18.36 13.39
CA GLU A 180 7.63 17.18 13.52
C GLU A 180 6.94 15.98 12.87
N LEU A 181 7.57 15.44 11.84
CA LEU A 181 7.05 14.31 11.07
C LEU A 181 7.35 12.97 11.77
N PRO A 182 6.43 11.99 11.70
CA PRO A 182 6.69 10.64 12.19
C PRO A 182 7.81 9.95 11.37
N PRO A 183 8.31 8.79 11.82
CA PRO A 183 9.11 7.91 10.97
C PRO A 183 8.42 7.63 9.63
N SER A 184 9.21 7.51 8.57
CA SER A 184 8.74 7.30 7.20
C SER A 184 9.73 6.41 6.45
N ALA A 185 9.27 5.67 5.45
CA ALA A 185 10.12 4.85 4.58
C ALA A 185 11.12 5.72 3.80
N VAL A 186 10.67 6.88 3.32
CA VAL A 186 11.52 7.85 2.64
C VAL A 186 12.39 8.58 3.68
N PRO A 187 13.73 8.60 3.52
CA PRO A 187 14.63 9.24 4.47
C PRO A 187 14.50 10.76 4.42
N LYS A 188 14.51 11.40 5.60
CA LYS A 188 14.42 12.85 5.74
C LYS A 188 15.76 13.52 5.43
N PHE A 189 15.70 14.65 4.74
CA PHE A 189 16.89 15.41 4.39
C PHE A 189 17.65 15.93 5.60
N ALA A 190 18.97 15.70 5.60
CA ALA A 190 19.89 16.22 6.62
C ALA A 190 19.50 15.87 8.08
N GLY A 191 18.76 14.79 8.28
CA GLY A 191 18.29 14.36 9.61
C GLY A 191 17.32 15.33 10.29
N ARG A 192 16.77 16.31 9.56
CA ARG A 192 15.78 17.25 10.11
C ARG A 192 14.43 16.53 10.21
N PRO A 193 13.69 16.63 11.33
CA PRO A 193 12.38 16.00 11.44
C PRO A 193 11.22 16.95 11.14
N VAL A 194 11.46 18.26 11.03
CA VAL A 194 10.42 19.28 10.92
C VAL A 194 10.25 19.75 9.48
N PHE A 195 9.07 19.53 8.90
CA PHE A 195 8.71 19.96 7.55
C PHE A 195 7.24 20.35 7.45
N ASP A 196 6.89 21.08 6.40
CA ASP A 196 5.50 21.19 5.96
C ASP A 196 4.99 19.78 5.60
N PRO A 197 3.90 19.29 6.23
CA PRO A 197 3.42 17.92 6.05
C PRO A 197 2.86 17.65 4.66
N TYR A 198 2.24 18.63 4.02
CA TYR A 198 1.68 18.48 2.67
C TYR A 198 2.77 18.52 1.60
N ALA A 199 3.76 19.40 1.77
CA ALA A 199 4.94 19.41 0.91
C ALA A 199 5.77 18.14 1.07
N TRP A 200 5.79 17.54 2.27
CA TRP A 200 6.43 16.25 2.50
C TRP A 200 5.74 15.13 1.73
N ASP A 201 4.41 15.07 1.71
CA ASP A 201 3.67 14.12 0.87
C ASP A 201 4.08 14.26 -0.61
N MET A 202 4.11 15.50 -1.13
CA MET A 202 4.50 15.75 -2.52
C MET A 202 5.95 15.36 -2.82
N TYR A 203 6.85 15.53 -1.86
CA TYR A 203 8.22 15.03 -1.99
C TYR A 203 8.25 13.50 -2.11
N CYS A 204 7.53 12.80 -1.23
CA CYS A 204 7.42 11.34 -1.27
C CYS A 204 6.75 10.83 -2.56
N VAL A 205 5.75 11.55 -3.10
CA VAL A 205 5.18 11.27 -4.43
C VAL A 205 6.23 11.35 -5.52
N GLY A 206 7.11 12.35 -5.51
CA GLY A 206 8.21 12.47 -6.47
C GLY A 206 9.19 11.29 -6.40
N VAL A 207 9.47 10.78 -5.19
CA VAL A 207 10.26 9.57 -4.99
C VAL A 207 9.54 8.34 -5.57
N LEU A 208 8.26 8.16 -5.26
CA LEU A 208 7.43 7.09 -5.80
C LEU A 208 7.38 7.11 -7.34
N PHE A 209 7.28 8.30 -7.95
CA PHE A 209 7.29 8.46 -9.41
C PHE A 209 8.65 8.11 -10.02
N THR A 210 9.74 8.28 -9.27
CA THR A 210 11.05 7.80 -9.69
C THR A 210 11.08 6.28 -9.65
N SER A 211 10.58 5.65 -8.58
CA SER A 211 10.48 4.18 -8.47
C SER A 211 9.72 3.56 -9.64
N ILE A 212 8.56 4.12 -10.02
CA ILE A 212 7.78 3.56 -11.14
C ILE A 212 8.53 3.70 -12.47
N LEU A 213 9.24 4.81 -12.72
CA LEU A 213 10.03 5.00 -13.94
C LEU A 213 11.21 4.03 -14.02
N GLU A 214 11.88 3.75 -12.88
CA GLU A 214 12.99 2.80 -12.81
C GLU A 214 12.56 1.37 -13.14
N VAL A 215 11.39 0.93 -12.65
CA VAL A 215 10.86 -0.40 -13.01
C VAL A 215 10.27 -0.45 -14.42
N SER A 216 9.80 0.68 -14.95
CA SER A 216 9.24 0.79 -16.31
C SER A 216 10.31 0.77 -17.40
N ASN A 217 11.51 1.26 -17.07
CA ASN A 217 12.61 1.39 -18.02
C ASN A 217 13.84 0.65 -17.48
N PRO A 218 13.85 -0.70 -17.50
CA PRO A 218 15.03 -1.44 -17.09
C PRO A 218 16.19 -0.97 -17.97
N ILE A 219 17.19 -0.34 -17.35
CA ILE A 219 18.42 0.06 -18.04
C ILE A 219 18.89 -1.16 -18.83
N PRO A 220 18.99 -1.09 -20.18
CA PRO A 220 19.50 -2.19 -20.96
C PRO A 220 20.81 -2.66 -20.35
N GLU A 221 20.95 -3.95 -20.07
CA GLU A 221 22.14 -4.55 -19.44
C GLU A 221 23.44 -4.17 -20.19
N GLN A 222 23.31 -3.78 -21.46
CA GLN A 222 24.35 -3.26 -22.35
C GLN A 222 24.88 -1.85 -21.99
N LEU A 223 24.16 -1.07 -21.18
CA LEU A 223 24.57 0.24 -20.65
C LEU A 223 25.20 0.16 -19.25
N LEU A 224 25.16 -1.01 -18.59
CA LEU A 224 25.96 -1.33 -17.39
C LEU A 224 27.41 -1.73 -17.74
N GLY A 225 27.82 -1.54 -19.00
CA GLY A 225 29.18 -1.74 -19.46
C GLY A 225 30.17 -0.75 -18.82
N SER A 226 30.90 -1.24 -17.83
CA SER A 226 32.25 -0.82 -17.40
C SER A 226 32.57 0.68 -17.49
N ASN A 227 32.12 1.44 -16.48
CA ASN A 227 32.73 2.73 -16.16
C ASN A 227 33.71 2.54 -14.98
N PRO A 228 35.04 2.50 -15.21
CA PRO A 228 36.03 2.21 -14.16
C PRO A 228 36.26 3.35 -13.15
N ASP A 229 35.58 4.50 -13.29
CA ASP A 229 35.85 5.71 -12.48
C ASP A 229 34.84 5.97 -11.34
N LEU A 230 34.05 4.97 -10.91
CA LEU A 230 33.29 5.05 -9.66
C LEU A 230 34.07 4.42 -8.51
N PRO A 231 34.56 5.21 -7.52
CA PRO A 231 35.28 4.65 -6.37
C PRO A 231 34.28 3.98 -5.41
N GLY A 232 34.37 2.65 -5.30
CA GLY A 232 33.70 1.91 -4.22
C GLY A 232 32.99 0.61 -4.60
N SER A 233 33.51 -0.18 -5.56
CA SER A 233 33.08 -1.56 -5.71
C SER A 233 33.78 -2.45 -4.68
N THR A 234 33.17 -2.63 -3.51
CA THR A 234 33.44 -3.82 -2.69
C THR A 234 32.37 -4.84 -3.01
N THR A 235 32.79 -5.89 -3.71
CA THR A 235 32.06 -7.15 -3.83
C THR A 235 31.88 -7.72 -2.43
N ASP A 236 30.65 -7.67 -1.90
CA ASP A 236 30.29 -8.48 -0.74
C ASP A 236 29.16 -9.42 -1.13
N ASN A 237 29.54 -10.69 -1.17
CA ASN A 237 28.81 -11.81 -1.75
C ASN A 237 27.94 -12.49 -0.69
N ASP A 238 27.25 -11.69 0.15
CA ASP A 238 26.41 -12.16 1.25
C ASP A 238 25.04 -11.46 1.21
N ARG A 239 24.24 -11.75 0.17
CA ARG A 239 22.79 -11.53 0.22
C ARG A 239 22.10 -12.89 0.17
N PRO A 240 21.34 -13.30 1.20
CA PRO A 240 20.60 -14.54 1.15
C PRO A 240 19.56 -14.48 0.03
N GLU A 241 19.59 -15.51 -0.80
CA GLU A 241 18.65 -15.81 -1.87
C GLU A 241 17.23 -15.90 -1.29
N LEU A 242 16.47 -14.81 -1.40
CA LEU A 242 15.02 -14.79 -1.17
C LEU A 242 14.36 -15.46 -2.38
N ALA A 243 14.37 -16.79 -2.37
CA ALA A 243 13.49 -17.58 -3.21
C ALA A 243 12.04 -17.19 -2.86
N ALA A 244 11.36 -16.49 -3.77
CA ALA A 244 9.92 -16.35 -3.75
C ALA A 244 9.31 -17.60 -4.43
N PRO A 245 8.68 -18.54 -3.71
CA PRO A 245 7.78 -19.49 -4.34
C PRO A 245 6.43 -18.79 -4.56
N HIS A 246 5.85 -18.95 -5.75
CA HIS A 246 4.49 -18.56 -6.18
C HIS A 246 4.27 -17.35 -7.10
N ALA A 247 5.32 -16.77 -7.71
CA ALA A 247 5.11 -15.93 -8.91
C ALA A 247 4.65 -16.72 -10.17
N ARG A 248 4.49 -18.04 -10.08
CA ARG A 248 4.20 -18.92 -11.23
C ARG A 248 2.72 -19.11 -11.55
N ASP A 249 1.80 -18.69 -10.68
CA ASP A 249 0.38 -19.02 -10.84
C ASP A 249 -0.50 -17.83 -11.30
N ILE A 250 0.02 -16.59 -11.26
CA ILE A 250 -0.72 -15.40 -11.75
C ILE A 250 -0.62 -15.25 -13.29
N CYS A 251 0.46 -15.73 -13.91
CA CYS A 251 0.71 -15.60 -15.36
C CYS A 251 -0.15 -16.52 -16.27
N ARG A 252 -1.16 -17.25 -15.76
CA ARG A 252 -1.99 -18.14 -16.60
C ARG A 252 -3.30 -17.52 -17.09
N LEU A 253 -3.66 -16.32 -16.67
CA LEU A 253 -4.97 -15.73 -16.97
C LEU A 253 -5.02 -14.88 -18.25
N ASP A 254 -3.89 -14.48 -18.85
CA ASP A 254 -3.88 -13.57 -20.01
C ASP A 254 -3.78 -14.25 -21.40
N HIS A 255 -3.81 -15.59 -21.48
CA HIS A 255 -3.72 -16.31 -22.74
C HIS A 255 -4.84 -17.33 -22.95
N ARG A 256 -6.10 -16.88 -22.87
CA ARG A 256 -7.23 -17.53 -23.54
C ARG A 256 -8.23 -16.48 -24.07
N GLN A 257 -7.89 -15.91 -25.22
CA GLN A 257 -8.87 -15.65 -26.27
C GLN A 257 -8.82 -16.81 -27.27
#